data_AF-A0A5B0QBJ7-F1
#
_entry.id   AF-A0A5B0QBJ7-F1
#
_cell.length_a   1.000
_cell.length_b   1.000
_cell.length_c   1.000
_cell.angle_alpha   90.00
_cell.angle_beta   90.00
_cell.angle_gamma   90.00
#
_symmetry.space_group_name_H-M   'P 1'
#
loop_
_entity.id
_entity.type
_entity.pdbx_description
1 polymer ?
#
loop_
_entity_poly.entity_id
_entity_poly.type
_entity_poly.pdbx_seq_one_letter_code
_entity_poly.pdbx_strand_id
1 'polypeptide(L)'
;MFLFLLLPQPGNPGGSSSPLTRSEIVIQNFNKDPIGIHYAANPAKTKLACDGFNFKIWEKELNCTLRQIFQVKDFSILQSNFTAQLLDEQDSIARLIRSTINEDLLGIVDSTDNEDPWSIFELLKAKCSRSDAATSYL
;
A
#
# COMPACT_ATOMS: atom_id res chain seq x y z
N MET A 1 10.30 52.26 45.73
CA MET A 1 8.95 51.87 45.28
C MET A 1 8.83 52.39 43.86
N PHE A 2 8.95 51.61 42.79
CA PHE A 2 8.15 50.44 42.44
C PHE A 2 9.00 49.31 41.84
N LEU A 3 8.70 48.09 42.29
CA LEU A 3 9.19 46.83 41.78
C LEU A 3 8.32 46.47 40.57
N PHE A 4 8.86 46.44 39.35
CA PHE A 4 8.16 45.84 38.21
C PHE A 4 8.23 44.32 38.35
N LEU A 5 7.14 43.72 38.82
CA LEU A 5 6.90 42.29 38.73
C LEU A 5 6.69 41.93 37.26
N LEU A 6 7.68 41.30 36.64
CA LEU A 6 7.49 40.62 35.35
C LEU A 6 6.66 39.36 35.60
N LEU A 7 5.38 39.44 35.22
CA LEU A 7 4.48 38.30 35.13
C LEU A 7 5.04 37.28 34.13
N PRO A 8 4.91 35.95 34.37
CA PRO A 8 5.19 34.95 33.36
C PRO A 8 4.21 35.15 32.18
N GLN A 9 4.74 35.21 30.96
CA GLN A 9 3.92 35.16 29.76
C GLN A 9 3.25 33.77 29.65
N PRO A 10 1.96 33.70 29.27
CA PRO A 10 1.28 32.42 29.07
C PRO A 10 1.98 31.64 27.96
N GLY A 11 2.34 30.40 28.28
CA GLY A 11 3.04 29.50 27.37
C GLY A 11 2.32 29.43 26.03
N ASN A 12 3.06 29.79 24.98
CA ASN A 12 2.65 29.54 23.61
C ASN A 12 2.56 28.01 23.43
N PRO A 13 1.39 27.42 23.12
CA PRO A 13 1.32 26.03 22.69
C PRO A 13 1.73 25.97 21.22
N GLY A 14 2.96 26.43 20.95
CA GLY A 14 3.61 26.19 19.67
C GLY A 14 3.94 24.72 19.64
N GLY A 15 3.02 23.91 19.13
CA GLY A 15 3.29 22.53 18.79
C GLY A 15 4.50 22.50 17.86
N SER A 16 5.65 22.18 18.42
CA SER A 16 6.86 21.94 17.66
C SER A 16 6.65 20.61 16.94
N SER A 17 6.01 20.63 15.77
CA SER A 17 6.08 19.49 14.87
C SER A 17 7.53 19.41 14.40
N SER A 18 8.28 18.45 14.92
CA SER A 18 9.57 18.09 14.36
C SER A 18 9.43 17.86 12.85
N PRO A 19 10.41 18.27 12.03
CA PRO A 19 10.38 18.00 10.61
C PRO A 19 10.19 16.51 10.34
N LEU A 20 9.30 16.16 9.40
CA LEU A 20 9.11 14.79 8.99
C LEU A 20 10.43 14.22 8.43
N THR A 21 10.71 12.98 8.80
CA THR A 21 11.74 12.16 8.19
C THR A 21 11.42 11.88 6.72
N ARG A 22 12.44 11.48 5.96
CA ARG A 22 12.26 11.08 4.56
C ARG A 22 11.25 9.92 4.42
N SER A 23 11.28 8.96 5.33
CA SER A 23 10.37 7.81 5.30
C SER A 23 8.92 8.22 5.53
N GLU A 24 8.66 9.12 6.49
CA GLU A 24 7.31 9.65 6.72
C GLU A 24 6.79 10.45 5.52
N ILE A 25 7.65 11.23 4.84
CA ILE A 25 7.27 11.96 3.62
C ILE A 25 6.89 10.98 2.49
N VAL A 26 7.68 9.92 2.30
CA VAL A 26 7.42 8.90 1.26
C VAL A 26 6.11 8.18 1.53
N ILE A 27 5.86 7.76 2.77
CA ILE A 27 4.61 7.13 3.20
C ILE A 27 3.44 8.10 3.02
N GLN A 28 3.56 9.36 3.44
CA GLN A 28 2.50 10.35 3.29
C GLN A 28 2.14 10.58 1.81
N ASN A 29 3.13 10.59 0.92
CA ASN A 29 2.89 10.72 -0.52
C ASN A 29 2.22 9.46 -1.10
N PHE A 30 2.62 8.28 -0.63
CA PHE A 30 1.96 7.02 -0.98
C PHE A 30 0.49 7.00 -0.55
N ASN A 31 0.18 7.44 0.68
CA ASN A 31 -1.19 7.44 1.17
C ASN A 31 -2.10 8.41 0.40
N LYS A 32 -1.53 9.51 -0.11
CA LYS A 32 -2.23 10.47 -0.97
C LYS A 32 -2.54 9.89 -2.36
N ASP A 33 -1.54 9.30 -3.03
CA ASP A 33 -1.68 8.81 -4.41
C ASP A 33 -0.93 7.48 -4.63
N PRO A 34 -1.49 6.36 -4.13
CA PRO A 34 -0.80 5.08 -4.21
C PRO A 34 -0.61 4.61 -5.65
N ILE A 35 -1.56 4.92 -6.55
CA ILE A 35 -1.49 4.51 -7.95
C ILE A 35 -0.51 5.37 -8.76
N GLY A 36 -0.43 6.67 -8.50
CA GLY A 36 0.55 7.54 -9.14
C GLY A 36 1.98 7.14 -8.76
N ILE A 37 2.23 6.85 -7.49
CA ILE A 37 3.52 6.31 -7.03
C ILE A 37 3.84 4.98 -7.73
N HIS A 38 2.87 4.07 -7.81
CA HIS A 38 3.05 2.79 -8.50
C HIS A 38 3.43 2.96 -9.97
N TYR A 39 2.73 3.84 -10.70
CA TYR A 39 2.99 4.10 -12.12
C TYR A 39 4.30 4.86 -12.37
N ALA A 40 4.75 5.68 -11.42
CA ALA A 40 6.07 6.30 -11.48
C ALA A 40 7.19 5.26 -11.31
N ALA A 41 6.99 4.26 -10.45
CA ALA A 41 7.96 3.18 -10.20
C ALA A 41 7.95 2.09 -11.28
N ASN A 42 6.80 1.84 -11.92
CA ASN A 42 6.59 0.69 -12.81
C ASN A 42 6.02 1.15 -14.17
N PRO A 43 6.88 1.36 -15.20
CA PRO A 43 6.45 1.88 -16.49
C PRO A 43 5.48 0.98 -17.26
N ALA A 44 5.49 -0.33 -17.03
CA ALA A 44 4.58 -1.25 -17.72
C ALA A 44 3.14 -1.18 -17.17
N LYS A 45 2.96 -0.67 -15.94
CA LYS A 45 1.66 -0.42 -15.31
C LYS A 45 0.74 -1.64 -15.40
N THR A 46 1.29 -2.80 -15.05
CA THR A 46 0.65 -4.08 -15.28
C THR A 46 -0.67 -4.15 -14.52
N LYS A 47 -1.76 -4.41 -15.24
CA LYS A 47 -3.02 -4.84 -14.62
C LYS A 47 -3.08 -6.36 -14.55
N LEU A 48 -3.35 -6.92 -13.38
CA LEU A 48 -3.54 -8.35 -13.21
C LEU A 48 -4.74 -8.83 -14.06
N ALA A 49 -4.49 -9.80 -14.94
CA ALA A 49 -5.51 -10.38 -15.77
C ALA A 49 -6.34 -11.43 -14.99
N CYS A 50 -7.59 -11.61 -15.37
CA CYS A 50 -8.53 -12.52 -14.69
C CYS A 50 -8.07 -13.99 -14.73
N ASP A 51 -7.44 -14.40 -15.82
CA ASP A 51 -6.83 -15.72 -15.98
C ASP A 51 -5.51 -15.87 -15.19
N GLY A 52 -4.97 -14.80 -14.60
CA GLY A 52 -3.77 -14.83 -13.78
C GLY A 52 -2.46 -15.04 -14.53
N PHE A 53 -2.42 -15.05 -15.87
CA PHE A 53 -1.21 -15.38 -16.64
C PHE A 53 -0.03 -14.46 -16.30
N ASN A 54 -0.32 -13.21 -15.92
CA ASN A 54 0.67 -12.19 -15.59
C ASN A 54 0.84 -11.96 -14.08
N PHE A 55 0.35 -12.86 -13.22
CA PHE A 55 0.41 -12.72 -11.76
C PHE A 55 1.82 -12.40 -11.26
N LYS A 56 2.84 -13.12 -11.76
CA LYS A 56 4.23 -12.90 -11.33
C LYS A 56 4.82 -11.57 -11.78
N ILE A 57 4.36 -11.03 -12.91
CA ILE A 57 4.76 -9.70 -13.38
C ILE A 57 4.10 -8.64 -12.49
N TRP A 58 2.79 -8.77 -12.25
CA TRP A 58 2.03 -7.88 -11.38
C TRP A 58 2.55 -7.88 -9.93
N GLU A 59 2.77 -9.06 -9.34
CA GLU A 59 3.32 -9.22 -7.98
C GLU A 59 4.69 -8.57 -7.85
N LYS A 60 5.52 -8.64 -8.90
CA LYS A 60 6.83 -7.99 -8.92
C LYS A 60 6.71 -6.46 -8.91
N GLU A 61 5.79 -5.88 -9.67
CA GLU A 61 5.57 -4.42 -9.68
C GLU A 61 4.95 -3.92 -8.37
N LEU A 62 4.08 -4.72 -7.76
CA LEU A 62 3.55 -4.46 -6.42
C LEU A 62 4.70 -4.43 -5.39
N ASN A 63 5.54 -5.45 -5.37
CA ASN A 63 6.71 -5.51 -4.48
C ASN A 63 7.74 -4.40 -4.76
N CYS A 64 7.92 -4.00 -6.02
CA CYS A 64 8.78 -2.87 -6.39
C CYS A 64 8.31 -1.58 -5.72
N THR A 65 6.99 -1.34 -5.77
CA THR A 65 6.36 -0.17 -5.14
C THR A 65 6.52 -0.21 -3.63
N LEU A 66 6.07 -1.29 -2.99
CA LEU A 66 6.05 -1.42 -1.54
C LEU A 66 7.46 -1.44 -0.93
N ARG A 67 8.47 -1.92 -1.67
CA ARG A 67 9.88 -1.82 -1.28
C ARG A 67 10.35 -0.37 -1.17
N GLN A 68 9.93 0.51 -2.08
CA GLN A 68 10.32 1.92 -2.01
C GLN A 68 9.69 2.65 -0.82
N ILE A 69 8.50 2.22 -0.40
CA ILE A 69 7.75 2.84 0.70
C ILE A 69 8.22 2.31 2.05
N PHE A 70 8.24 0.98 2.20
CA PHE A 70 8.44 0.31 3.49
C PHE A 70 9.83 -0.30 3.65
N GLN A 71 10.70 -0.22 2.63
CA GLN A 71 12.07 -0.76 2.65
C GLN A 71 12.14 -2.28 2.87
N VAL A 72 11.06 -3.00 2.55
CA VAL A 72 10.99 -4.47 2.60
C VAL A 72 11.17 -5.03 1.19
N LYS A 73 12.12 -5.96 1.01
CA LYS A 73 12.48 -6.49 -0.31
C LYS A 73 11.30 -7.20 -0.99
N ASP A 74 10.75 -8.21 -0.33
CA ASP A 74 9.70 -9.07 -0.86
C ASP A 74 8.47 -8.97 0.06
N PHE A 75 7.81 -7.80 -0.02
CA PHE A 75 6.73 -7.39 0.86
C PHE A 75 5.57 -8.41 0.87
N SER A 76 5.19 -8.94 -0.30
CA SER A 76 4.05 -9.85 -0.45
C SER A 76 4.23 -11.25 0.17
N ILE A 77 5.42 -11.61 0.65
CA ILE A 77 5.69 -12.97 1.17
C ILE A 77 5.08 -13.18 2.56
N LEU A 78 5.06 -12.15 3.41
CA LEU A 78 4.66 -12.28 4.82
C LEU A 78 3.43 -11.42 5.11
N GLN A 79 2.42 -12.03 5.74
CA GLN A 79 1.24 -11.33 6.24
C GLN A 79 1.61 -10.16 7.17
N SER A 80 2.63 -10.34 8.02
CA SER A 80 3.08 -9.32 8.97
C SER A 80 3.52 -8.02 8.29
N ASN A 81 3.95 -8.07 7.03
CA ASN A 81 4.32 -6.85 6.31
C ASN A 81 3.09 -5.98 6.04
N PHE A 82 1.91 -6.58 5.88
CA PHE A 82 0.65 -5.86 5.71
C PHE A 82 0.07 -5.44 7.06
N THR A 83 -0.08 -6.38 7.99
CA THR A 83 -0.81 -6.15 9.25
C THR A 83 -0.04 -5.30 10.26
N ALA A 84 1.27 -5.12 10.09
CA ALA A 84 2.07 -4.23 10.94
C ALA A 84 2.00 -2.76 10.50
N GLN A 85 1.42 -2.44 9.35
CA GLN A 85 1.25 -1.07 8.88
C GLN A 85 0.11 -0.36 9.61
N LEU A 86 0.14 0.97 9.61
CA LEU A 86 -0.96 1.79 10.12
C LEU A 86 -2.22 1.60 9.26
N LEU A 87 -3.39 1.94 9.79
CA LEU A 87 -4.66 1.73 9.09
C LEU A 87 -4.73 2.48 7.75
N ASP A 88 -4.25 3.72 7.71
CA ASP A 88 -4.23 4.53 6.47
C ASP A 88 -3.24 3.98 5.43
N GLU A 89 -2.15 3.38 5.88
CA GLU A 89 -1.20 2.66 5.03
C GLU A 89 -1.82 1.36 4.49
N GLN A 90 -2.52 0.58 5.32
CA GLN A 90 -3.24 -0.61 4.90
C GLN A 90 -4.32 -0.28 3.86
N ASP A 91 -5.12 0.77 4.09
CA ASP A 91 -6.11 1.27 3.13
C ASP A 91 -5.47 1.65 1.80
N SER A 92 -4.28 2.26 1.85
CA SER A 92 -3.54 2.69 0.66
C SER A 92 -2.96 1.50 -0.11
N ILE A 93 -2.52 0.45 0.59
CA ILE A 93 -2.12 -0.83 -0.03
C ILE A 93 -3.35 -1.50 -0.68
N ALA A 94 -4.49 -1.53 0.01
CA ALA A 94 -5.72 -2.12 -0.53
C ALA A 94 -6.19 -1.38 -1.79
N ARG A 95 -6.18 -0.03 -1.76
CA ARG A 95 -6.47 0.82 -2.91
C ARG A 95 -5.51 0.57 -4.07
N LEU A 96 -4.22 0.39 -3.79
CA LEU A 96 -3.22 0.05 -4.81
C LEU A 96 -3.55 -1.28 -5.49
N ILE A 97 -3.81 -2.33 -4.68
CA ILE A 97 -4.13 -3.66 -5.20
C ILE A 97 -5.38 -3.58 -6.09
N ARG A 98 -6.49 -3.00 -5.59
CA ARG A 98 -7.73 -2.84 -6.37
C ARG A 98 -7.56 -2.02 -7.65
N SER A 99 -6.68 -1.02 -7.64
CA SER A 99 -6.44 -0.16 -8.81
C SER A 99 -5.61 -0.86 -9.91
N THR A 100 -4.96 -1.98 -9.59
CA THR A 100 -4.02 -2.68 -10.47
C THR A 100 -4.50 -4.06 -10.88
N ILE A 101 -5.78 -4.38 -10.68
CA ILE A 101 -6.42 -5.60 -11.17
C ILE A 101 -7.45 -5.28 -12.27
N ASN A 102 -7.84 -6.28 -13.07
CA ASN A 102 -8.91 -6.12 -14.03
C ASN A 102 -10.29 -6.03 -13.34
N GLU A 103 -11.30 -5.56 -14.09
CA GLU A 103 -12.65 -5.31 -13.55
C GLU A 103 -13.34 -6.58 -13.03
N ASP A 104 -13.10 -7.74 -13.65
CA ASP A 104 -13.67 -9.01 -13.17
C ASP A 104 -13.11 -9.41 -11.80
N LEU A 105 -11.78 -9.29 -11.62
CA LEU A 105 -11.14 -9.54 -10.33
C LEU A 105 -11.58 -8.51 -9.28
N LEU A 106 -11.76 -7.25 -9.69
CA LEU A 106 -12.30 -6.21 -8.80
C LEU A 106 -13.70 -6.59 -8.33
N GLY A 107 -14.59 -7.01 -9.22
CA GLY A 107 -15.93 -7.48 -8.86
C GLY A 107 -15.91 -8.68 -7.89
N ILE A 108 -14.95 -9.59 -8.06
CA ILE A 108 -14.73 -10.69 -7.11
C ILE A 108 -14.29 -10.17 -5.74
N VAL A 109 -13.30 -9.28 -5.69
CA VAL A 109 -12.80 -8.69 -4.44
C VAL A 109 -13.93 -7.95 -3.71
N ASP A 110 -14.65 -7.07 -4.40
CA ASP A 110 -15.72 -6.26 -3.82
C ASP A 110 -16.91 -7.11 -3.35
N SER A 111 -17.13 -8.30 -3.93
CA SER A 111 -18.16 -9.24 -3.46
C SER A 111 -17.86 -9.89 -2.11
N THR A 112 -16.61 -9.81 -1.62
CA THR A 112 -16.19 -10.41 -0.35
C THR A 112 -16.30 -9.46 0.85
N ASP A 113 -16.65 -8.19 0.63
CA ASP A 113 -16.69 -7.14 1.67
C ASP A 113 -15.39 -7.06 2.51
N ASN A 114 -14.25 -7.35 1.86
CA ASN A 114 -12.96 -7.48 2.54
C ASN A 114 -12.07 -6.27 2.24
N GLU A 115 -11.77 -5.49 3.28
CA GLU A 115 -10.88 -4.33 3.19
C GLU A 115 -9.43 -4.62 3.59
N ASP A 116 -9.14 -5.79 4.16
CA ASP A 116 -7.80 -6.16 4.59
C ASP A 116 -6.89 -6.45 3.37
N PRO A 117 -5.80 -5.69 3.16
CA PRO A 117 -4.98 -5.81 1.96
C PRO A 117 -4.30 -7.17 1.82
N TRP A 118 -3.98 -7.84 2.94
CA TRP A 118 -3.43 -9.20 2.91
C TRP A 118 -4.45 -10.20 2.37
N SER A 119 -5.67 -10.15 2.87
CA SER A 119 -6.74 -11.05 2.45
C SER A 119 -7.13 -10.83 0.99
N ILE A 120 -7.15 -9.58 0.52
CA ILE A 120 -7.31 -9.27 -0.91
C ILE A 120 -6.19 -9.90 -1.73
N PHE A 121 -4.93 -9.74 -1.31
CA PHE A 121 -3.78 -10.32 -2.01
C PHE A 121 -3.83 -11.85 -2.07
N GLU A 122 -4.11 -12.53 -0.96
CA GLU A 122 -4.20 -13.99 -0.93
C GLU A 122 -5.38 -14.53 -1.75
N LEU A 123 -6.50 -13.82 -1.78
CA LEU A 123 -7.63 -14.15 -2.66
C LEU A 123 -7.21 -14.13 -4.13
N LEU A 124 -6.53 -13.06 -4.57
CA LEU A 124 -6.04 -12.92 -5.94
C LEU A 124 -5.03 -14.02 -6.28
N LYS A 125 -4.07 -14.26 -5.39
CA LYS A 125 -3.08 -15.33 -5.55
C LYS A 125 -3.71 -16.70 -5.67
N ALA A 126 -4.71 -17.03 -4.85
CA ALA A 126 -5.42 -18.29 -4.91
C ALA A 126 -6.20 -18.45 -6.22
N LYS A 127 -6.80 -17.37 -6.74
CA LYS A 127 -7.49 -17.36 -8.04
C LYS A 127 -6.51 -17.60 -9.19
N CYS A 128 -5.40 -16.88 -9.22
CA CYS A 128 -4.41 -16.98 -10.29
C CYS A 128 -3.62 -18.29 -10.26
N SER A 129 -3.38 -18.87 -9.07
CA SER A 129 -2.66 -20.16 -8.94
C SER A 129 -3.44 -21.36 -9.51
N ARG A 130 -4.77 -21.24 -9.67
CA ARG A 130 -5.60 -22.28 -10.29
C ARG A 130 -5.46 -22.32 -11.81
N SER A 131 -5.06 -21.23 -12.43
CA SER A 131 -4.90 -21.14 -13.88
C SER A 131 -3.61 -21.80 -14.37
N ASP A 132 -2.55 -21.80 -13.56
CA ASP A 132 -1.29 -22.50 -13.88
C ASP A 132 -1.49 -24.03 -14.01
N ALA A 133 -2.47 -24.59 -13.29
CA ALA A 133 -2.81 -26.01 -13.34
C ALA A 133 -3.67 -26.40 -14.56
N ALA A 134 -4.27 -25.44 -15.27
CA ALA A 134 -5.15 -25.73 -16.41
C ALA A 134 -4.38 -25.96 -17.73
N THR A 135 -3.08 -25.66 -17.78
CA THR A 135 -2.26 -25.72 -19.01
C THR A 135 -1.39 -26.98 -19.10
N SER A 136 -1.50 -27.95 -18.20
CA SER A 136 -0.68 -29.18 -18.22
C SER A 136 -1.35 -30.41 -18.87
N TYR A 137 -2.43 -30.23 -19.62
CA TYR A 137 -3.19 -31.34 -20.25
C TYR A 137 -3.39 -31.17 -21.77
N LEU A 138 -2.37 -30.70 -22.48
CA LEU A 138 -2.22 -30.84 -23.94
C LEU A 138 -0.76 -31.13 -24.28
#